data_AF-A0A668A9F1-F1
#
_entry.id   AF-A0A668A9F1-F1
#
_cell.length_a   1.000
_cell.length_b   1.000
_cell.length_c   1.000
_cell.angle_alpha   90.00
_cell.angle_beta   90.00
_cell.angle_gamma   90.00
#
_symmetry.space_group_name_H-M   'P 1'
#
loop_
_entity.id
_entity.type
_entity.pdbx_description
1 polymer ?
#
loop_
_entity_poly.entity_id
_entity_poly.type
_entity_poly.pdbx_seq_one_letter_code
_entity_poly.pdbx_strand_id
1 'polypeptide(L)'
;MLTHNLPNSPQAFSIPVIQIVYETLKDQQEGKKGRATVKTGGAIFNCWQMNPYDRSPAFAIGPDGLCCQSREFKEWHGCRSTKGVTKGKYYYEVTCHDQGLCRVGWSTSQAALDLGTDKYGFGFGGTGKKSHNKQFDSYGEEFTMHDTIGCYLDLDNGHVSYSKNGNDFGLAFEIPQHLKNQPFFASCVLKNAELKFNFGGEDFKNPPKNGFVALDKAPDGHAIKSAQTGSAKVSQMKASSNAPKALIIEPSKELAEQTLNNVSQFKKYVENPKVRDLLIIGGVAAKEQLAILEQGVDIVVGTPGRLDDLISTGKLNLSQVRFLVLDECDGLLSAGYTDFINRVHNQIPQVTSDGKRLQVKFLISCVLTVILVLCFP
;
A
#
# COMPACT_ATOMS: atom_id res chain seq x y z
N MET A 1 -33.09 0.53 14.40
CA MET A 1 -33.72 0.08 15.66
C MET A 1 -32.75 0.20 16.86
N LEU A 2 -31.96 1.28 16.98
CA LEU A 2 -30.99 1.46 18.08
C LEU A 2 -30.88 2.93 18.51
N THR A 3 -32.01 3.60 18.77
CA THR A 3 -32.01 5.04 19.12
C THR A 3 -32.88 5.41 20.31
N HIS A 4 -33.27 4.44 21.16
CA HIS A 4 -33.93 4.78 22.42
C HIS A 4 -33.20 4.11 23.59
N ASN A 5 -32.68 4.97 24.47
CA ASN A 5 -31.96 4.68 25.73
C ASN A 5 -30.43 4.64 25.65
N LEU A 6 -29.79 5.76 25.30
CA LEU A 6 -28.41 6.02 25.74
C LEU A 6 -28.43 7.16 26.78
N PRO A 7 -28.01 6.92 28.03
CA PRO A 7 -27.78 7.98 28.99
C PRO A 7 -26.65 8.88 28.48
N ASN A 8 -26.76 10.19 28.75
CA ASN A 8 -25.76 11.21 28.44
C ASN A 8 -24.35 10.70 28.83
N SER A 9 -23.58 10.25 27.84
CA SER A 9 -22.21 9.80 28.02
C SER A 9 -21.35 10.36 26.88
N PRO A 10 -20.14 10.86 27.18
CA PRO A 10 -19.26 11.53 26.20
C PRO A 10 -18.72 10.62 25.08
N GLN A 11 -19.25 9.41 24.89
CA GLN A 11 -18.64 8.35 24.07
C GLN A 11 -19.51 7.96 22.85
N ALA A 12 -20.30 8.90 22.32
CA ALA A 12 -21.21 8.68 21.19
C ALA A 12 -20.52 8.21 19.88
N PHE A 13 -19.19 8.29 19.80
CA PHE A 13 -18.42 7.92 18.62
C PHE A 13 -18.00 6.44 18.56
N SER A 14 -18.03 5.70 19.67
CA SER A 14 -17.58 4.29 19.66
C SER A 14 -18.40 3.42 18.71
N ILE A 15 -19.72 3.64 18.60
CA ILE A 15 -20.60 2.90 17.69
C ILE A 15 -20.27 3.20 16.21
N PRO A 16 -20.21 4.47 15.75
CA PRO A 16 -19.76 4.80 14.39
C PRO A 16 -18.38 4.24 14.03
N VAL A 17 -17.41 4.29 14.95
CA VAL A 17 -16.06 3.71 14.72
C VAL A 17 -16.17 2.21 14.46
N ILE A 18 -16.86 1.49 15.36
CA ILE A 18 -17.04 0.04 15.23
C ILE A 18 -17.77 -0.31 13.94
N GLN A 19 -18.82 0.44 13.58
CA GLN A 19 -19.57 0.21 12.34
C GLN A 19 -18.66 0.32 11.11
N ILE A 20 -17.86 1.39 11.00
CA ILE A 20 -16.97 1.62 9.86
C ILE A 20 -15.89 0.53 9.77
N VAL A 21 -15.29 0.17 10.91
CA VAL A 21 -14.30 -0.91 10.96
C VAL A 21 -14.96 -2.24 10.59
N TYR A 22 -16.15 -2.53 11.12
CA TYR A 22 -16.89 -3.73 10.81
C TYR A 22 -17.24 -3.85 9.33
N GLU A 23 -17.82 -2.81 8.74
CA GLU A 23 -18.13 -2.75 7.31
C GLU A 23 -16.87 -2.95 6.48
N THR A 24 -15.77 -2.28 6.83
CA THR A 24 -14.48 -2.45 6.13
C THR A 24 -13.97 -3.89 6.24
N LEU A 25 -14.07 -4.52 7.41
CA LEU A 25 -13.67 -5.91 7.59
C LEU A 25 -14.60 -6.87 6.86
N LYS A 26 -15.89 -6.56 6.80
CA LYS A 26 -16.92 -7.35 6.13
C LYS A 26 -16.72 -7.29 4.63
N ASP A 27 -16.49 -6.11 4.06
CA ASP A 27 -16.12 -5.92 2.65
C ASP A 27 -14.84 -6.70 2.33
N GLN A 28 -13.84 -6.67 3.22
CA GLN A 28 -12.65 -7.49 3.07
C GLN A 28 -12.92 -8.99 3.17
N GLN A 29 -13.87 -9.44 4.00
CA GLN A 29 -14.26 -10.85 4.10
C GLN A 29 -15.10 -11.32 2.91
N GLU A 30 -16.00 -10.49 2.41
CA GLU A 30 -16.82 -10.77 1.23
C GLU A 30 -15.95 -10.77 -0.03
N GLY A 31 -14.99 -9.83 -0.14
CA GLY A 31 -13.90 -9.91 -1.12
C GLY A 31 -12.98 -11.12 -0.93
N LYS A 32 -12.85 -11.67 0.30
CA LYS A 32 -12.13 -12.92 0.59
C LYS A 32 -12.91 -14.19 0.22
N LYS A 33 -14.25 -14.18 0.18
CA LYS A 33 -15.04 -15.35 -0.27
C LYS A 33 -14.89 -15.62 -1.77
N GLY A 34 -14.36 -14.66 -2.52
CA GLY A 34 -13.86 -14.84 -3.90
C GLY A 34 -12.35 -15.09 -4.02
N ARG A 35 -11.61 -15.37 -2.92
CA ARG A 35 -10.15 -15.60 -3.01
C ARG A 35 -9.86 -16.89 -3.75
N ALA A 36 -9.53 -16.77 -5.03
CA ALA A 36 -8.67 -17.73 -5.68
C ALA A 36 -7.36 -17.84 -4.88
N THR A 37 -6.90 -19.05 -4.61
CA THR A 37 -5.50 -19.26 -4.24
C THR A 37 -4.65 -18.71 -5.37
N VAL A 38 -3.51 -18.07 -5.07
CA VAL A 38 -2.54 -17.67 -6.11
C VAL A 38 -2.30 -18.89 -6.99
N LYS A 39 -2.64 -18.78 -8.27
CA LYS A 39 -2.50 -19.91 -9.20
C LYS A 39 -1.02 -20.28 -9.22
N THR A 40 -0.72 -21.58 -9.10
CA THR A 40 0.63 -22.14 -9.18
C THR A 40 0.63 -23.26 -10.21
N GLY A 41 1.79 -23.52 -10.83
CA GLY A 41 1.99 -24.51 -11.88
C GLY A 41 2.22 -23.88 -13.25
N GLY A 42 2.40 -24.71 -14.28
CA GLY A 42 2.76 -24.25 -15.64
C GLY A 42 1.76 -23.27 -16.27
N ALA A 43 0.50 -23.31 -15.85
CA ALA A 43 -0.56 -22.45 -16.40
C ALA A 43 -0.34 -20.95 -16.16
N ILE A 44 0.40 -20.56 -15.10
CA ILE A 44 0.64 -19.14 -14.80
C ILE A 44 1.52 -18.44 -15.86
N PHE A 45 2.30 -19.23 -16.60
CA PHE A 45 3.15 -18.72 -17.68
C PHE A 45 2.37 -18.50 -18.97
N ASN A 46 1.06 -18.81 -18.99
CA ASN A 46 0.20 -18.54 -20.14
C ASN A 46 -0.41 -17.13 -20.05
N CYS A 47 -0.50 -16.54 -18.86
CA CYS A 47 -0.98 -15.17 -18.64
C CYS A 47 0.17 -14.21 -18.27
N TRP A 48 -0.05 -12.93 -18.53
CA TRP A 48 0.82 -11.84 -18.08
C TRP A 48 0.49 -11.51 -16.62
N GLN A 49 1.40 -11.84 -15.72
CA GLN A 49 1.29 -11.59 -14.29
C GLN A 49 2.69 -11.53 -13.65
N MET A 50 2.76 -11.17 -12.37
CA MET A 50 3.99 -11.28 -11.59
C MET A 50 4.30 -12.75 -11.27
N ASN A 51 5.58 -13.11 -11.30
CA ASN A 51 6.01 -14.50 -11.23
C ASN A 51 6.24 -14.95 -9.77
N PRO A 52 5.42 -15.88 -9.22
CA PRO A 52 5.58 -16.39 -7.86
C PRO A 52 6.88 -17.17 -7.65
N TYR A 53 7.57 -17.58 -8.73
CA TYR A 53 8.83 -18.30 -8.72
C TYR A 53 10.06 -17.40 -8.90
N ASP A 54 9.86 -16.13 -9.26
CA ASP A 54 10.95 -15.17 -9.49
C ASP A 54 10.72 -13.92 -8.64
N ARG A 55 10.83 -14.13 -7.32
CA ARG A 55 10.57 -13.12 -6.31
C ARG A 55 11.44 -13.32 -5.08
N SER A 56 11.69 -12.25 -4.34
CA SER A 56 12.33 -12.32 -3.03
C SER A 56 11.37 -12.94 -1.98
N PRO A 57 11.89 -13.51 -0.87
CA PRO A 57 11.08 -14.28 0.09
C PRO A 57 9.87 -13.55 0.68
N ALA A 58 10.02 -12.26 1.02
CA ALA A 58 8.97 -11.45 1.62
C ALA A 58 8.11 -10.67 0.60
N PHE A 59 8.28 -10.93 -0.69
CA PHE A 59 7.43 -10.35 -1.74
C PHE A 59 6.16 -11.19 -1.90
N ALA A 60 5.00 -10.65 -1.58
CA ALA A 60 3.72 -11.36 -1.74
C ALA A 60 3.00 -10.92 -3.02
N ILE A 61 2.34 -11.88 -3.67
CA ILE A 61 1.53 -11.65 -4.89
C ILE A 61 0.08 -12.03 -4.56
N GLY A 62 -0.85 -11.21 -5.00
CA GLY A 62 -2.28 -11.41 -4.86
C GLY A 62 -2.80 -12.54 -5.75
N PRO A 63 -4.02 -13.05 -5.48
CA PRO A 63 -4.69 -14.06 -6.30
C PRO A 63 -4.80 -13.73 -7.79
N ASP A 64 -4.94 -12.44 -8.11
CA ASP A 64 -5.02 -11.91 -9.47
C ASP A 64 -3.67 -11.98 -10.21
N GLY A 65 -2.57 -12.22 -9.50
CA GLY A 65 -1.22 -12.19 -10.05
C GLY A 65 -0.68 -10.79 -10.33
N LEU A 66 -1.43 -9.74 -9.97
CA LEU A 66 -1.18 -8.35 -10.38
C LEU A 66 -1.01 -7.41 -9.19
N CYS A 67 -1.72 -7.64 -8.09
CA CYS A 67 -1.49 -6.91 -6.85
C CYS A 67 -0.30 -7.50 -6.10
N CYS A 68 0.68 -6.68 -5.74
CA CYS A 68 1.94 -7.10 -5.15
C CYS A 68 2.30 -6.25 -3.95
N GLN A 69 2.84 -6.87 -2.89
CA GLN A 69 3.26 -6.14 -1.71
C GLN A 69 4.55 -6.72 -1.11
N SER A 70 5.31 -5.88 -0.42
CA SER A 70 6.26 -6.32 0.61
C SER A 70 6.02 -5.51 1.87
N ARG A 71 6.02 -6.17 3.04
CA ARG A 71 5.76 -5.53 4.34
C ARG A 71 7.01 -5.47 5.23
N GLU A 72 8.18 -5.74 4.64
CA GLU A 72 9.45 -5.58 5.34
C GLU A 72 9.89 -4.12 5.34
N PHE A 73 10.22 -3.60 6.52
CA PHE A 73 10.53 -2.18 6.73
C PHE A 73 11.97 -1.81 6.42
N LYS A 74 12.88 -2.78 6.45
CA LYS A 74 14.32 -2.55 6.33
C LYS A 74 14.88 -2.97 4.98
N GLU A 75 14.36 -4.06 4.45
CA GLU A 75 14.88 -4.74 3.27
C GLU A 75 14.04 -4.46 2.02
N TRP A 76 14.70 -4.58 0.87
CA TRP A 76 14.08 -4.47 -0.43
C TRP A 76 13.77 -5.86 -0.97
N HIS A 77 12.56 -6.05 -1.47
CA HIS A 77 12.11 -7.32 -2.04
C HIS A 77 11.55 -7.09 -3.43
N GLY A 78 12.05 -7.83 -4.42
CA GLY A 78 11.68 -7.64 -5.81
C GLY A 78 11.03 -8.84 -6.46
N CYS A 79 10.48 -8.62 -7.64
CA CYS A 79 9.83 -9.64 -8.46
C CYS A 79 9.86 -9.23 -9.94
N ARG A 80 9.83 -10.23 -10.82
CA ARG A 80 9.69 -10.08 -12.27
C ARG A 80 8.40 -10.73 -12.78
N SER A 81 7.96 -10.31 -13.96
CA SER A 81 6.80 -10.90 -14.64
C SER A 81 7.07 -12.33 -15.15
N THR A 82 6.00 -13.09 -15.37
CA THR A 82 6.05 -14.47 -15.91
C THR A 82 6.51 -14.53 -17.37
N LYS A 83 6.38 -13.43 -18.11
CA LYS A 83 6.82 -13.28 -19.49
C LYS A 83 7.64 -12.00 -19.66
N GLY A 84 8.50 -11.98 -20.66
CA GLY A 84 9.24 -10.81 -21.11
C GLY A 84 9.05 -10.61 -22.61
N VAL A 85 9.54 -9.49 -23.12
CA VAL A 85 9.48 -9.12 -24.55
C VAL A 85 10.88 -8.98 -25.14
N THR A 86 11.01 -9.29 -26.43
CA THR A 86 12.30 -9.31 -27.15
C THR A 86 12.41 -8.31 -28.30
N LYS A 87 11.30 -7.79 -28.81
CA LYS A 87 11.26 -6.83 -29.93
C LYS A 87 9.96 -6.04 -29.95
N GLY A 88 9.98 -4.78 -30.39
CA GLY A 88 8.79 -3.92 -30.48
C GLY A 88 8.67 -2.89 -29.38
N LYS A 89 7.50 -2.23 -29.32
CA LYS A 89 7.21 -1.10 -28.42
C LYS A 89 6.08 -1.43 -27.46
N TYR A 90 6.37 -1.54 -26.17
CA TYR A 90 5.43 -2.02 -25.17
C TYR A 90 5.24 -1.07 -24.00
N TYR A 91 4.07 -1.20 -23.39
CA TYR A 91 3.60 -0.38 -22.28
C TYR A 91 2.89 -1.21 -21.22
N TYR A 92 3.10 -0.86 -19.96
CA TYR A 92 2.26 -1.30 -18.85
C TYR A 92 2.09 -0.19 -17.81
N GLU A 93 1.05 -0.28 -16.98
CA GLU A 93 0.82 0.63 -15.86
C GLU A 93 1.09 -0.04 -14.52
N VAL A 94 1.50 0.77 -13.56
CA VAL A 94 1.54 0.40 -12.14
C VAL A 94 0.86 1.49 -11.33
N THR A 95 -0.08 1.12 -10.46
CA THR A 95 -0.67 2.04 -9.49
C THR A 95 -0.09 1.79 -8.10
N CYS A 96 0.32 2.87 -7.42
CA CYS A 96 0.78 2.81 -6.03
C CYS A 96 -0.43 2.80 -5.08
N HIS A 97 -0.48 1.84 -4.17
CA HIS A 97 -1.61 1.67 -3.23
C HIS A 97 -1.30 2.18 -1.81
N ASP A 98 -0.03 2.41 -1.49
CA ASP A 98 0.39 2.99 -0.22
C ASP A 98 1.60 3.93 -0.40
N GLN A 99 2.07 4.50 0.71
CA GLN A 99 3.19 5.44 0.75
C GLN A 99 4.56 4.74 0.84
N GLY A 100 4.61 3.42 0.66
CA GLY A 100 5.84 2.66 0.71
C GLY A 100 6.83 3.01 -0.38
N LEU A 101 8.10 2.67 -0.17
CA LEU A 101 9.12 2.93 -1.17
C LEU A 101 9.12 1.82 -2.23
N CYS A 102 9.15 2.21 -3.50
CA CYS A 102 9.21 1.27 -4.61
C CYS A 102 10.13 1.77 -5.73
N ARG A 103 10.58 0.82 -6.57
CA ARG A 103 11.06 1.10 -7.93
C ARG A 103 10.36 0.17 -8.90
N VAL A 104 10.00 0.68 -10.07
CA VAL A 104 9.36 -0.07 -11.16
C VAL A 104 10.16 0.10 -12.46
N GLY A 105 10.09 -0.89 -13.35
CA GLY A 105 10.73 -0.80 -14.65
C GLY A 105 11.00 -2.16 -15.27
N TRP A 106 12.17 -2.28 -15.89
CA TRP A 106 12.47 -3.41 -16.76
C TRP A 106 13.81 -4.03 -16.38
N SER A 107 13.90 -5.35 -16.45
CA SER A 107 15.16 -6.04 -16.25
C SER A 107 15.26 -7.31 -17.08
N THR A 108 16.49 -7.75 -17.36
CA THR A 108 16.72 -9.04 -17.98
C THR A 108 16.67 -10.16 -16.93
N SER A 109 16.68 -11.42 -17.38
CA SER A 109 16.73 -12.58 -16.47
C SER A 109 18.03 -12.68 -15.66
N GLN A 110 19.09 -11.98 -16.08
CA GLN A 110 20.38 -11.96 -15.38
C GLN A 110 20.40 -10.93 -14.24
N ALA A 111 19.44 -10.02 -14.20
CA ALA A 111 19.41 -8.97 -13.19
C ALA A 111 19.11 -9.51 -11.78
N ALA A 112 19.64 -8.83 -10.78
CA ALA A 112 19.20 -8.92 -9.41
C ALA A 112 17.76 -8.42 -9.29
N LEU A 113 17.00 -9.04 -8.37
CA LEU A 113 15.64 -8.60 -8.05
C LEU A 113 15.61 -7.25 -7.34
N ASP A 114 16.75 -6.81 -6.77
CA ASP A 114 16.91 -5.43 -6.32
C ASP A 114 17.14 -4.50 -7.53
N LEU A 115 16.03 -4.11 -8.15
CA LEU A 115 16.00 -3.43 -9.45
C LEU A 115 16.87 -2.17 -9.47
N GLY A 116 17.75 -2.08 -10.49
CA GLY A 116 18.65 -0.94 -10.72
C GLY A 116 20.00 -1.03 -10.00
N THR A 117 20.22 -2.07 -9.18
CA THR A 117 21.49 -2.26 -8.45
C THR A 117 22.56 -3.05 -9.22
N ASP A 118 22.31 -3.34 -10.49
CA ASP A 118 23.28 -3.93 -11.40
C ASP A 118 23.10 -3.36 -12.82
N LYS A 119 23.95 -3.82 -13.74
CA LYS A 119 23.95 -3.39 -15.13
C LYS A 119 22.86 -4.01 -16.00
N TYR A 120 21.96 -4.83 -15.45
CA TYR A 120 20.97 -5.61 -16.19
C TYR A 120 19.52 -5.13 -15.96
N GLY A 121 19.31 -4.20 -15.03
CA GLY A 121 18.01 -3.63 -14.70
C GLY A 121 17.96 -2.10 -14.79
N PHE A 122 16.76 -1.60 -15.10
CA PHE A 122 16.40 -0.19 -15.18
C PHE A 122 15.19 0.06 -14.27
N GLY A 123 15.36 0.92 -13.27
CA GLY A 123 14.29 1.27 -12.34
C GLY A 123 13.98 2.76 -12.35
N PHE A 124 12.72 3.09 -12.05
CA PHE A 124 12.27 4.42 -11.69
C PHE A 124 11.56 4.34 -10.34
N GLY A 125 12.00 5.14 -9.37
CA GLY A 125 11.55 5.07 -7.98
C GLY A 125 10.77 6.29 -7.51
N GLY A 126 9.94 6.09 -6.50
CA GLY A 126 9.01 7.10 -5.95
C GLY A 126 9.65 8.39 -5.46
N THR A 127 10.98 8.43 -5.30
CA THR A 127 11.76 9.61 -4.91
C THR A 127 12.21 10.47 -6.11
N GLY A 128 11.61 10.29 -7.30
CA GLY A 128 11.97 11.05 -8.50
C GLY A 128 13.37 10.71 -9.02
N LYS A 129 13.75 9.43 -8.92
CA LYS A 129 15.08 8.95 -9.34
C LYS A 129 14.99 7.74 -10.25
N LYS A 130 15.78 7.77 -11.31
CA LYS A 130 16.04 6.60 -12.15
C LYS A 130 17.29 5.87 -11.63
N SER A 131 17.29 4.55 -11.68
CA SER A 131 18.34 3.69 -11.13
C SER A 131 18.84 2.66 -12.13
N HIS A 132 20.16 2.62 -12.32
CA HIS A 132 20.85 1.63 -13.15
C HIS A 132 22.29 1.45 -12.65
N ASN A 133 22.78 0.21 -12.57
CA ASN A 133 24.16 -0.09 -12.17
C ASN A 133 24.59 0.57 -10.84
N LYS A 134 23.69 0.56 -9.84
CA LYS A 134 23.85 1.22 -8.53
C LYS A 134 23.99 2.74 -8.58
N GLN A 135 23.78 3.37 -9.73
CA GLN A 135 23.66 4.82 -9.85
C GLN A 135 22.20 5.23 -9.73
N PHE A 136 21.95 6.35 -9.06
CA PHE A 136 20.61 6.86 -8.75
C PHE A 136 20.56 8.35 -9.11
N ASP A 137 20.09 8.63 -10.32
CA ASP A 137 20.08 9.98 -10.89
C ASP A 137 18.67 10.59 -10.82
N SER A 138 18.58 11.90 -10.65
CA SER A 138 17.30 12.62 -10.71
C SER A 138 16.65 12.44 -12.09
N TYR A 139 15.36 12.11 -12.10
CA TYR A 139 14.57 11.91 -13.32
C TYR A 139 13.08 11.96 -13.00
N GLY A 140 12.31 12.65 -13.84
CA GLY A 140 10.86 12.79 -13.65
C GLY A 140 10.52 13.50 -12.34
N GLU A 141 9.46 13.04 -11.69
CA GLU A 141 8.95 13.59 -10.43
C GLU A 141 8.83 12.50 -9.37
N GLU A 142 8.74 12.92 -8.10
CA GLU A 142 8.32 12.04 -7.02
C GLU A 142 6.91 11.49 -7.26
N PHE A 143 6.66 10.27 -6.81
CA PHE A 143 5.34 9.64 -6.90
C PHE A 143 5.07 8.75 -5.69
N THR A 144 3.80 8.65 -5.32
CA THR A 144 3.35 7.94 -4.14
C THR A 144 1.94 7.36 -4.34
N MET A 145 1.30 6.94 -3.25
CA MET A 145 -0.07 6.45 -3.22
C MET A 145 -1.02 7.23 -4.15
N HIS A 146 -1.83 6.48 -4.90
CA HIS A 146 -2.75 6.94 -5.95
C HIS A 146 -2.14 7.33 -7.29
N ASP A 147 -0.83 7.56 -7.37
CA ASP A 147 -0.18 7.79 -8.66
C ASP A 147 -0.16 6.52 -9.50
N THR A 148 -0.30 6.71 -10.81
CA THR A 148 -0.16 5.67 -11.82
C THR A 148 1.04 5.96 -12.69
N ILE A 149 1.99 5.03 -12.70
CA ILE A 149 3.22 5.10 -13.47
C ILE A 149 3.08 4.27 -14.74
N GLY A 150 3.18 4.93 -15.88
CA GLY A 150 3.29 4.29 -17.17
C GLY A 150 4.74 3.92 -17.46
N CYS A 151 5.00 2.65 -17.78
CA CYS A 151 6.34 2.13 -18.06
C CYS A 151 6.43 1.80 -19.56
N TYR A 152 7.29 2.51 -20.29
CA TYR A 152 7.47 2.35 -21.74
C TYR A 152 8.79 1.65 -22.03
N LEU A 153 8.76 0.74 -23.00
CA LEU A 153 9.93 0.03 -23.51
C LEU A 153 9.87 -0.04 -25.04
N ASP A 154 10.79 0.64 -25.71
CA ASP A 154 10.98 0.60 -27.15
C ASP A 154 12.24 -0.20 -27.45
N LEU A 155 12.09 -1.48 -27.78
CA LEU A 155 13.22 -2.36 -28.09
C LEU A 155 13.76 -2.15 -29.51
N ASP A 156 12.98 -1.53 -30.39
CA ASP A 156 13.39 -1.25 -31.77
C ASP A 156 14.43 -0.12 -31.80
N ASN A 157 14.24 0.90 -30.96
CA ASN A 157 15.19 2.01 -30.77
C ASN A 157 16.09 1.86 -29.55
N GLY A 158 15.78 0.93 -28.65
CA GLY A 158 16.53 0.71 -27.42
C GLY A 158 16.30 1.81 -26.38
N HIS A 159 15.06 2.23 -26.17
CA HIS A 159 14.70 3.29 -25.22
C HIS A 159 13.79 2.80 -24.09
N VAL A 160 14.03 3.31 -22.88
CA VAL A 160 13.15 3.16 -21.73
C VAL A 160 12.72 4.54 -21.26
N SER A 161 11.42 4.74 -21.03
CA SER A 161 10.86 5.99 -20.51
C SER A 161 9.66 5.72 -19.60
N TYR A 162 9.25 6.75 -18.87
CA TYR A 162 8.15 6.66 -17.92
C TYR A 162 7.22 7.85 -18.02
N SER A 163 5.96 7.64 -17.62
CA SER A 163 4.99 8.71 -17.39
C SER A 163 4.41 8.61 -15.99
N LYS A 164 3.94 9.72 -15.44
CA LYS A 164 3.16 9.77 -14.20
C LYS A 164 1.81 10.39 -14.50
N ASN A 165 0.72 9.65 -14.24
CA ASN A 165 -0.65 10.11 -14.49
C ASN A 165 -0.83 10.65 -15.92
N GLY A 166 -0.18 10.01 -16.89
CA GLY A 166 -0.21 10.39 -18.31
C GLY A 166 0.73 11.54 -18.71
N ASN A 167 1.41 12.19 -17.76
CA ASN A 167 2.47 13.17 -18.05
C ASN A 167 3.78 12.44 -18.37
N ASP A 168 4.29 12.63 -19.59
CA ASP A 168 5.50 11.96 -20.09
C ASP A 168 6.76 12.70 -19.61
N PHE A 169 7.70 11.97 -19.01
CA PHE A 169 8.98 12.51 -18.54
C PHE A 169 10.10 12.44 -19.59
N GLY A 170 9.82 11.86 -20.76
CA GLY A 170 10.80 11.65 -21.81
C GLY A 170 11.78 10.52 -21.48
N LEU A 171 12.85 10.44 -22.26
CA LEU A 171 13.81 9.34 -22.23
C LEU A 171 14.49 9.19 -20.85
N ALA A 172 14.37 8.02 -20.23
CA ALA A 172 15.06 7.69 -19.00
C ALA A 172 16.42 7.01 -19.28
N PHE A 173 16.41 6.00 -20.14
CA PHE A 173 17.59 5.20 -20.45
C PHE A 173 17.66 4.83 -21.93
N GLU A 174 18.89 4.78 -22.45
CA GLU A 174 19.23 4.05 -23.66
C GLU A 174 19.72 2.65 -23.27
N ILE A 175 19.24 1.61 -23.95
CA ILE A 175 19.61 0.22 -23.70
C ILE A 175 21.04 0.00 -24.20
N PRO A 176 22.00 -0.33 -23.32
CA PRO A 176 23.39 -0.55 -23.69
C PRO A 176 23.54 -1.69 -24.70
N GLN A 177 24.55 -1.62 -25.55
CA GLN A 177 24.82 -2.60 -26.61
C GLN A 177 24.86 -4.05 -26.09
N HIS A 178 25.40 -4.27 -24.88
CA HIS A 178 25.52 -5.61 -24.28
C HIS A 178 24.17 -6.23 -23.86
N LEU A 179 23.11 -5.42 -23.74
CA LEU A 179 21.75 -5.87 -23.44
C LEU A 179 20.86 -5.94 -24.68
N LYS A 180 21.33 -5.47 -25.85
CA LYS A 180 20.55 -5.59 -27.08
C LYS A 180 20.28 -7.06 -27.37
N ASN A 181 19.07 -7.36 -27.84
CA ASN A 181 18.53 -8.70 -28.09
C ASN A 181 18.29 -9.56 -26.83
N GLN A 182 18.50 -9.05 -25.62
CA GLN A 182 18.07 -9.74 -24.40
C GLN A 182 16.57 -9.53 -24.16
N PRO A 183 15.85 -10.53 -23.64
CA PRO A 183 14.48 -10.32 -23.20
C PRO A 183 14.40 -9.41 -21.99
N PHE A 184 13.39 -8.54 -21.97
CA PHE A 184 13.08 -7.66 -20.85
C PHE A 184 11.76 -8.04 -20.19
N PHE A 185 11.78 -8.13 -18.87
CA PHE A 185 10.65 -8.48 -18.01
C PHE A 185 10.21 -7.24 -17.24
N ALA A 186 8.90 -7.04 -17.09
CA ALA A 186 8.37 -6.05 -16.17
C ALA A 186 8.81 -6.42 -14.75
N SER A 187 9.33 -5.45 -14.03
CA SER A 187 10.08 -5.66 -12.78
C SER A 187 9.72 -4.61 -11.75
N CYS A 188 9.73 -5.00 -10.48
CA CYS A 188 9.69 -4.03 -9.38
C CYS A 188 10.48 -4.52 -8.17
N VAL A 189 10.77 -3.57 -7.28
CA VAL A 189 11.30 -3.83 -5.94
C VAL A 189 10.58 -2.92 -4.95
N LEU A 190 10.20 -3.49 -3.80
CA LEU A 190 9.34 -2.90 -2.79
C LEU A 190 10.05 -2.90 -1.44
N LYS A 191 9.80 -1.84 -0.66
CA LYS A 191 10.17 -1.72 0.74
C LYS A 191 9.00 -1.11 1.50
N ASN A 192 8.32 -1.95 2.29
CA ASN A 192 7.06 -1.66 2.95
C ASN A 192 6.02 -1.00 2.02
N ALA A 193 5.79 -1.58 0.83
CA ALA A 193 4.99 -0.97 -0.23
C ALA A 193 4.01 -1.96 -0.89
N GLU A 194 2.97 -1.43 -1.53
CA GLU A 194 2.01 -2.16 -2.36
C GLU A 194 1.79 -1.48 -3.71
N LEU A 195 1.82 -2.30 -4.78
CA LEU A 195 1.61 -1.90 -6.17
C LEU A 195 0.57 -2.82 -6.84
N LYS A 196 -0.25 -2.27 -7.73
CA LYS A 196 -1.07 -3.07 -8.67
C LYS A 196 -0.58 -2.85 -10.09
N PHE A 197 -0.24 -3.95 -10.77
CA PHE A 197 0.14 -3.95 -12.17
C PHE A 197 -1.09 -4.04 -13.07
N ASN A 198 -1.02 -3.36 -14.22
CA ASN A 198 -1.90 -3.59 -15.35
C ASN A 198 -1.02 -3.76 -16.59
N PHE A 199 -1.00 -4.97 -17.17
CA PHE A 199 -0.26 -5.28 -18.39
C PHE A 199 -1.07 -5.05 -19.67
N GLY A 200 -2.36 -4.65 -19.56
CA GLY A 200 -3.30 -4.51 -20.67
C GLY A 200 -4.55 -5.40 -20.57
N GLY A 201 -4.69 -6.14 -19.47
CA GLY A 201 -5.87 -6.97 -19.19
C GLY A 201 -7.07 -6.17 -18.65
N GLU A 202 -6.83 -4.98 -18.13
CA GLU A 202 -7.84 -3.97 -17.75
C GLU A 202 -7.59 -2.70 -18.58
N ASP A 203 -8.59 -1.83 -18.73
CA ASP A 203 -8.40 -0.53 -19.37
C ASP A 203 -7.32 0.29 -18.64
N PHE A 204 -6.40 0.89 -19.40
CA PHE A 204 -5.40 1.78 -18.84
C PHE A 204 -6.02 3.10 -18.40
N LYS A 205 -5.58 3.62 -17.26
CA LYS A 205 -5.95 4.97 -16.82
C LYS A 205 -5.38 6.02 -17.76
N ASN A 206 -4.16 5.78 -18.25
CA ASN A 206 -3.44 6.65 -19.19
C ASN A 206 -2.98 5.80 -20.38
N PRO A 207 -3.79 5.71 -21.44
CA PRO A 207 -3.43 4.90 -22.60
C PRO A 207 -2.09 5.32 -23.23
N PRO A 208 -1.30 4.36 -23.73
CA PRO A 208 -0.02 4.65 -24.37
C PRO A 208 -0.19 5.45 -25.66
N LYS A 209 0.77 6.34 -25.93
CA LYS A 209 0.85 7.15 -27.16
C LYS A 209 1.94 6.59 -28.10
N ASN A 210 2.14 7.21 -29.26
CA ASN A 210 3.32 6.99 -30.13
C ASN A 210 3.57 5.55 -30.59
N GLY A 211 2.49 4.78 -30.81
CA GLY A 211 2.56 3.42 -31.33
C GLY A 211 3.03 2.36 -30.32
N PHE A 212 3.12 2.70 -29.04
CA PHE A 212 3.31 1.70 -27.98
C PHE A 212 2.01 0.91 -27.79
N VAL A 213 2.13 -0.40 -27.62
CA VAL A 213 0.98 -1.28 -27.37
C VAL A 213 1.04 -1.89 -25.97
N ALA A 214 -0.09 -2.34 -25.46
CA ALA A 214 -0.14 -3.02 -24.17
C ALA A 214 0.75 -4.26 -24.16
N LEU A 215 1.44 -4.51 -23.05
CA LEU A 215 2.36 -5.63 -22.91
C LEU A 215 1.67 -6.99 -23.11
N ASP A 216 0.41 -7.12 -22.68
CA ASP A 216 -0.37 -8.35 -22.84
C ASP A 216 -0.76 -8.66 -24.30
N LYS A 217 -0.69 -7.67 -25.19
CA LYS A 217 -0.93 -7.79 -26.64
C LYS A 217 0.36 -8.02 -27.43
N ALA A 218 1.49 -8.26 -26.77
CA ALA A 218 2.71 -8.65 -27.45
C ALA A 218 2.47 -9.92 -28.29
N PRO A 219 2.81 -9.91 -29.59
CA PRO A 219 2.71 -11.10 -30.43
C PRO A 219 3.51 -12.26 -29.83
N ASP A 220 3.06 -13.51 -30.00
CA ASP A 220 3.72 -14.68 -29.42
C ASP A 220 5.20 -14.80 -29.82
N GLY A 221 5.57 -14.37 -31.03
CA GLY A 221 6.97 -14.35 -31.49
C GLY A 221 7.85 -13.29 -30.81
N HIS A 222 7.26 -12.31 -30.14
CA HIS A 222 7.97 -11.27 -29.39
C HIS A 222 7.95 -11.52 -27.88
N ALA A 223 7.12 -12.44 -27.40
CA ALA A 223 6.99 -12.78 -25.99
C ALA A 223 7.78 -14.05 -25.66
N ILE A 224 8.47 -14.05 -24.52
CA ILE A 224 9.20 -15.21 -24.01
C ILE A 224 8.80 -15.50 -22.56
N LYS A 225 8.63 -16.77 -22.23
CA LYS A 225 8.33 -17.21 -20.86
C LYS A 225 9.58 -17.11 -19.99
N SER A 226 9.41 -16.72 -18.73
CA SER A 226 10.51 -16.72 -17.76
C SER A 226 11.03 -18.14 -17.56
N ALA A 227 12.36 -18.28 -17.47
CA ALA A 227 13.01 -19.54 -17.16
C ALA A 227 12.88 -19.93 -15.67
N GLN A 228 12.51 -18.97 -14.81
CA GLN A 228 12.32 -19.19 -13.39
C GLN A 228 10.96 -19.85 -13.14
N THR A 229 10.99 -21.16 -12.88
CA THR A 229 9.82 -22.02 -12.66
C THR A 229 10.05 -22.89 -11.41
N GLY A 230 9.00 -23.49 -10.83
CA GLY A 230 9.19 -24.46 -9.74
C GLY A 230 7.99 -24.67 -8.80
N SER A 231 8.30 -25.07 -7.57
CA SER A 231 7.36 -25.45 -6.51
C SER A 231 7.40 -24.50 -5.31
N ALA A 232 7.57 -23.18 -5.55
CA ALA A 232 7.69 -22.21 -4.46
C ALA A 232 6.40 -22.13 -3.62
N LYS A 233 6.53 -22.20 -2.28
CA LYS A 233 5.47 -21.83 -1.35
C LYS A 233 5.20 -20.33 -1.51
N VAL A 234 4.09 -19.98 -2.15
CA VAL A 234 3.66 -18.59 -2.31
C VAL A 234 3.30 -18.04 -0.94
N SER A 235 4.07 -17.07 -0.42
CA SER A 235 3.64 -16.29 0.74
C SER A 235 2.47 -15.43 0.29
N GLN A 236 1.26 -15.84 0.68
CA GLN A 236 0.04 -15.10 0.40
C GLN A 236 0.15 -13.70 1.02
N MET A 237 -0.49 -12.71 0.39
CA MET A 237 -0.62 -11.36 0.95
C MET A 237 -1.16 -11.45 2.38
N LYS A 238 -0.28 -11.26 3.36
CA LYS A 238 -0.69 -11.04 4.75
C LYS A 238 -1.36 -9.67 4.80
N ALA A 239 -2.56 -9.61 5.34
CA ALA A 239 -3.10 -8.34 5.81
C ALA A 239 -2.08 -7.79 6.81
N SER A 240 -1.63 -6.54 6.60
CA SER A 240 -0.68 -5.87 7.50
C SER A 240 -1.25 -5.88 8.91
N SER A 241 -0.69 -6.69 9.80
CA SER A 241 -1.21 -6.87 11.16
C SER A 241 -1.07 -5.60 11.99
N ASN A 242 -0.14 -4.73 11.65
CA ASN A 242 0.14 -3.49 12.36
C ASN A 242 -0.52 -2.23 11.75
N ALA A 243 -1.55 -2.39 10.90
CA ALA A 243 -2.22 -1.27 10.25
C ALA A 243 -3.73 -1.20 10.62
N PRO A 244 -4.08 -0.49 11.69
CA PRO A 244 -5.47 -0.36 12.13
C PRO A 244 -6.32 0.39 11.11
N LYS A 245 -7.63 0.15 11.18
CA LYS A 245 -8.65 0.84 10.37
C LYS A 245 -9.18 2.09 11.05
N ALA A 246 -9.09 2.17 12.38
CA ALA A 246 -9.43 3.36 13.13
C ALA A 246 -8.35 3.71 14.17
N LEU A 247 -8.11 5.01 14.33
CA LEU A 247 -7.23 5.57 15.35
C LEU A 247 -8.02 6.59 16.18
N ILE A 248 -8.02 6.42 17.49
CA ILE A 248 -8.64 7.33 18.47
C ILE A 248 -7.52 7.88 19.34
N ILE A 249 -7.39 9.20 19.39
CA ILE A 249 -6.37 9.92 20.13
C ILE A 249 -7.03 10.65 21.29
N GLU A 250 -6.54 10.38 22.48
CA GLU A 250 -7.05 10.85 23.77
C GLU A 250 -5.94 11.60 24.51
N PRO A 251 -6.23 12.71 25.20
CA PRO A 251 -5.18 13.55 25.81
C PRO A 251 -4.57 12.91 27.07
N SER A 252 -5.31 12.04 27.77
CA SER A 252 -4.87 11.39 29.01
C SER A 252 -5.01 9.87 28.95
N LYS A 253 -4.29 9.17 29.84
CA LYS A 253 -4.33 7.70 29.89
C LYS A 253 -5.68 7.20 30.40
N GLU A 254 -6.23 7.91 31.37
CA GLU A 254 -7.47 7.59 32.04
C GLU A 254 -8.65 7.69 31.05
N LEU A 255 -8.65 8.71 30.19
CA LEU A 255 -9.64 8.85 29.11
C LEU A 255 -9.45 7.75 28.05
N ALA A 256 -8.21 7.47 27.65
CA ALA A 256 -7.92 6.39 26.70
C ALA A 256 -8.40 5.01 27.20
N GLU A 257 -8.22 4.72 28.48
CA GLU A 257 -8.70 3.49 29.12
C GLU A 257 -10.24 3.42 29.13
N GLN A 258 -10.90 4.53 29.46
CA GLN A 258 -12.37 4.62 29.43
C GLN A 258 -12.90 4.40 28.01
N THR A 259 -12.33 5.07 27.02
CA THR A 259 -12.72 4.93 25.61
C THR A 259 -12.51 3.51 25.10
N LEU A 260 -11.38 2.86 25.42
CA LEU A 260 -11.17 1.45 25.05
C LEU A 260 -12.20 0.53 25.73
N ASN A 261 -12.54 0.76 27.00
CA ASN A 261 -13.55 -0.03 27.70
C ASN A 261 -14.91 0.08 27.00
N ASN A 262 -15.30 1.28 26.56
CA ASN A 262 -16.54 1.47 25.79
C ASN A 262 -16.52 0.75 24.45
N VAL A 263 -15.43 0.90 23.68
CA VAL A 263 -15.24 0.13 22.44
C VAL A 263 -15.35 -1.38 22.72
N SER A 264 -14.78 -1.84 23.83
CA SER A 264 -14.83 -3.24 24.26
C SER A 264 -16.21 -3.72 24.69
N GLN A 265 -17.08 -2.85 25.18
CA GLN A 265 -18.47 -3.17 25.49
C GLN A 265 -19.29 -3.30 24.20
N PHE A 266 -19.17 -2.35 23.28
CA PHE A 266 -19.94 -2.33 22.04
C PHE A 266 -19.49 -3.40 21.03
N LYS A 267 -18.18 -3.71 20.94
CA LYS A 267 -17.68 -4.71 19.99
C LYS A 267 -18.21 -6.12 20.25
N LYS A 268 -18.69 -6.42 21.47
CA LYS A 268 -19.27 -7.73 21.83
C LYS A 268 -20.51 -8.07 21.01
N TYR A 269 -21.23 -7.07 20.51
CA TYR A 269 -22.41 -7.24 19.66
C TYR A 269 -22.07 -7.47 18.19
N VAL A 270 -20.78 -7.51 17.85
CA VAL A 270 -20.25 -7.63 16.48
C VAL A 270 -19.41 -8.90 16.39
N GLU A 271 -20.04 -10.00 16.01
CA GLU A 271 -19.41 -11.33 16.09
C GLU A 271 -18.68 -11.76 14.81
N ASN A 272 -19.13 -11.30 13.63
CA ASN A 272 -18.55 -11.73 12.36
C ASN A 272 -18.57 -10.65 11.27
N PRO A 273 -17.42 -10.06 10.88
CA PRO A 273 -16.06 -10.22 11.42
C PRO A 273 -15.86 -9.76 12.87
N LYS A 274 -14.98 -10.45 13.60
CA LYS A 274 -14.55 -10.05 14.96
C LYS A 274 -13.58 -8.87 14.90
N VAL A 275 -13.95 -7.77 15.55
CA VAL A 275 -13.13 -6.56 15.67
C VAL A 275 -12.10 -6.71 16.79
N ARG A 276 -10.85 -6.33 16.52
CA ARG A 276 -9.76 -6.30 17.50
C ARG A 276 -9.33 -4.87 17.80
N ASP A 277 -9.08 -4.58 19.06
CA ASP A 277 -8.68 -3.28 19.57
C ASP A 277 -7.45 -3.37 20.47
N LEU A 278 -6.71 -2.27 20.57
CA LEU A 278 -5.53 -2.15 21.42
C LEU A 278 -5.45 -0.75 22.02
N LEU A 279 -5.05 -0.70 23.30
CA LEU A 279 -4.68 0.51 24.00
C LEU A 279 -3.16 0.77 23.90
N ILE A 280 -2.81 1.97 23.44
CA ILE A 280 -1.42 2.42 23.27
C ILE A 280 -1.18 3.64 24.16
N ILE A 281 -0.63 3.39 25.34
CA ILE A 281 -0.33 4.41 26.34
C ILE A 281 1.08 4.24 26.93
N GLY A 282 1.63 5.34 27.46
CA GLY A 282 2.86 5.31 28.24
C GLY A 282 2.68 4.66 29.61
N GLY A 283 3.76 4.12 30.19
CA GLY A 283 3.73 3.41 31.49
C GLY A 283 3.49 1.89 31.37
N VAL A 284 3.08 1.41 30.20
CA VAL A 284 3.04 -0.02 29.86
C VAL A 284 4.26 -0.38 28.99
N ALA A 285 4.78 -1.59 29.17
CA ALA A 285 5.93 -2.09 28.41
C ALA A 285 5.62 -2.09 26.90
N ALA A 286 6.42 -1.36 26.11
CA ALA A 286 6.20 -1.24 24.67
C ALA A 286 6.20 -2.61 23.96
N LYS A 287 6.98 -3.57 24.47
CA LYS A 287 7.08 -4.93 23.94
C LYS A 287 5.75 -5.69 23.98
N GLU A 288 4.93 -5.47 25.00
CA GLU A 288 3.61 -6.13 25.12
C GLU A 288 2.61 -5.56 24.13
N GLN A 289 2.55 -4.22 24.03
CA GLN A 289 1.73 -3.53 23.04
C GLN A 289 2.12 -3.94 21.61
N LEU A 290 3.42 -4.08 21.34
CA LEU A 290 3.95 -4.54 20.06
C LEU A 290 3.55 -5.97 19.73
N ALA A 291 3.66 -6.88 20.69
CA ALA A 291 3.29 -8.28 20.48
C ALA A 291 1.81 -8.43 20.11
N ILE A 292 0.93 -7.58 20.66
CA ILE A 292 -0.50 -7.58 20.31
C ILE A 292 -0.71 -6.93 18.94
N LEU A 293 -0.03 -5.82 18.67
CA LEU A 293 -0.09 -5.13 17.38
C LEU A 293 0.36 -6.05 16.22
N GLU A 294 1.43 -6.84 16.42
CA GLU A 294 1.93 -7.81 15.46
C GLU A 294 0.92 -8.94 15.14
N GLN A 295 -0.02 -9.22 16.05
CA GLN A 295 -1.06 -10.22 15.84
C GLN A 295 -2.26 -9.72 15.02
N GLY A 296 -2.35 -8.42 14.74
CA GLY A 296 -3.49 -7.83 14.03
C GLY A 296 -4.37 -7.00 14.96
N VAL A 297 -4.47 -5.69 14.72
CA VAL A 297 -5.39 -4.79 15.42
C VAL A 297 -6.15 -3.94 14.41
N ASP A 298 -7.45 -3.75 14.65
CA ASP A 298 -8.35 -2.99 13.76
C ASP A 298 -8.66 -1.59 14.32
N ILE A 299 -8.73 -1.43 15.64
CA ILE A 299 -8.97 -0.15 16.32
C ILE A 299 -7.82 0.12 17.30
N VAL A 300 -7.17 1.27 17.20
CA VAL A 300 -6.19 1.71 18.19
C VAL A 300 -6.78 2.89 18.96
N VAL A 301 -6.72 2.82 20.29
CA VAL A 301 -6.98 3.94 21.20
C VAL A 301 -5.66 4.27 21.88
N GLY A 302 -5.25 5.54 21.92
CA GLY A 302 -3.96 5.86 22.53
C GLY A 302 -3.72 7.32 22.84
N THR A 303 -2.60 7.55 23.52
CA THR A 303 -2.14 8.89 23.90
C THR A 303 -1.01 9.34 22.98
N PRO A 304 -0.92 10.65 22.64
CA PRO A 304 0.02 11.19 21.67
C PRO A 304 1.47 10.71 21.84
N GLY A 305 2.02 10.75 23.06
CA GLY A 305 3.43 10.43 23.29
C GLY A 305 3.83 8.99 22.88
N ARG A 306 3.02 7.98 23.21
CA ARG A 306 3.33 6.59 22.82
C ARG A 306 2.95 6.31 21.37
N LEU A 307 1.89 6.93 20.87
CA LEU A 307 1.51 6.82 19.46
C LEU A 307 2.63 7.38 18.56
N ASP A 308 3.16 8.55 18.89
CA ASP A 308 4.23 9.21 18.13
C ASP A 308 5.49 8.34 18.03
N ASP A 309 5.92 7.70 19.13
CA ASP A 309 7.04 6.76 19.13
C ASP A 309 6.78 5.56 18.18
N LEU A 310 5.62 4.91 18.29
CA LEU A 310 5.31 3.74 17.46
C LEU A 310 5.11 4.09 15.99
N ILE A 311 4.54 5.25 15.69
CA ILE A 311 4.37 5.74 14.32
C ILE A 311 5.73 6.13 13.73
N SER A 312 6.53 6.93 14.45
CA SER A 312 7.84 7.40 13.99
C SER A 312 8.84 6.25 13.81
N THR A 313 8.73 5.18 14.60
CA THR A 313 9.55 3.97 14.44
C THR A 313 8.99 2.98 13.41
N GLY A 314 7.87 3.31 12.75
CA GLY A 314 7.22 2.48 11.73
C GLY A 314 6.54 1.22 12.27
N LYS A 315 6.46 1.08 13.60
CA LYS A 315 5.85 -0.08 14.25
C LYS A 315 4.33 -0.05 14.14
N LEU A 316 3.73 1.14 14.17
CA LEU A 316 2.31 1.37 13.89
C LEU A 316 2.15 2.03 12.51
N ASN A 317 1.46 1.37 11.60
CA ASN A 317 1.28 1.84 10.23
C ASN A 317 -0.09 2.51 10.06
N LEU A 318 -0.12 3.76 9.64
CA LEU A 318 -1.35 4.53 9.45
C LEU A 318 -1.97 4.38 8.05
N SER A 319 -1.34 3.66 7.13
CA SER A 319 -1.76 3.53 5.72
C SER A 319 -3.13 2.86 5.51
N GLN A 320 -3.70 2.26 6.54
CA GLN A 320 -5.02 1.62 6.50
C GLN A 320 -6.05 2.34 7.37
N VAL A 321 -5.67 3.40 8.08
CA VAL A 321 -6.59 4.16 8.92
C VAL A 321 -7.58 4.88 8.00
N ARG A 322 -8.86 4.58 8.18
CA ARG A 322 -9.98 5.21 7.46
C ARG A 322 -10.73 6.21 8.33
N PHE A 323 -10.52 6.13 9.63
CA PHE A 323 -11.24 6.91 10.61
C PHE A 323 -10.29 7.38 11.72
N LEU A 324 -10.11 8.69 11.81
CA LEU A 324 -9.34 9.34 12.86
C LEU A 324 -10.29 10.10 13.78
N VAL A 325 -10.18 9.86 15.08
CA VAL A 325 -10.87 10.60 16.14
C VAL A 325 -9.83 11.32 16.98
N LEU A 326 -9.99 12.63 17.11
CA LEU A 326 -9.30 13.43 18.12
C LEU A 326 -10.34 13.83 19.15
N ASP A 327 -10.28 13.24 20.34
CA ASP A 327 -11.14 13.63 21.46
C ASP A 327 -10.47 14.75 22.26
N GLU A 328 -11.29 15.63 22.84
CA GLU A 328 -10.84 16.86 23.51
C GLU A 328 -9.78 17.61 22.69
N CYS A 329 -10.08 17.87 21.41
CA CYS A 329 -9.13 18.45 20.46
C CYS A 329 -8.52 19.77 20.95
N ASP A 330 -9.29 20.59 21.65
CA ASP A 330 -8.84 21.80 22.34
C ASP A 330 -7.80 21.51 23.43
N GLY A 331 -8.00 20.45 24.22
CA GLY A 331 -7.03 19.97 25.19
C GLY A 331 -5.74 19.46 24.54
N LEU A 332 -5.85 18.71 23.44
CA LEU A 332 -4.69 18.23 22.66
C LEU A 332 -3.87 19.37 22.08
N LEU A 333 -4.53 20.39 21.52
CA LEU A 333 -3.87 21.58 20.96
C LEU A 333 -3.22 22.42 22.07
N SER A 334 -3.93 22.63 23.18
CA SER A 334 -3.40 23.38 24.33
C SER A 334 -2.20 22.71 24.99
N ALA A 335 -2.13 21.38 24.95
CA ALA A 335 -0.99 20.60 25.41
C ALA A 335 0.21 20.56 24.44
N GLY A 336 0.10 21.23 23.27
CA GLY A 336 1.20 21.36 22.31
C GLY A 336 1.35 20.19 21.33
N TYR A 337 0.32 19.37 21.14
CA TYR A 337 0.39 18.21 20.22
C TYR A 337 0.08 18.52 18.76
N THR A 338 0.05 19.80 18.36
CA THR A 338 -0.28 20.24 16.99
C THR A 338 0.61 19.57 15.93
N ASP A 339 1.94 19.55 16.13
CA ASP A 339 2.87 18.96 15.17
C ASP A 339 2.66 17.44 15.01
N PHE A 340 2.37 16.76 16.11
CA PHE A 340 2.06 15.34 16.10
C PHE A 340 0.77 15.06 15.31
N ILE A 341 -0.29 15.83 15.57
CA ILE A 341 -1.58 15.71 14.86
C ILE A 341 -1.37 15.91 13.34
N ASN A 342 -0.61 16.93 12.95
CA ASN A 342 -0.30 17.20 11.54
C ASN A 342 0.49 16.04 10.90
N ARG A 343 1.47 15.46 11.60
CA ARG A 343 2.22 14.30 11.11
C ARG A 343 1.32 13.09 10.91
N VAL A 344 0.49 12.78 11.91
CA VAL A 344 -0.49 11.67 11.84
C VAL A 344 -1.42 11.87 10.65
N HIS A 345 -1.98 13.07 10.51
CA HIS A 345 -2.88 13.41 9.41
C HIS A 345 -2.23 13.20 8.03
N ASN A 346 -0.97 13.63 7.84
CA ASN A 346 -0.27 13.51 6.56
C ASN A 346 0.12 12.06 6.20
N GLN A 347 0.25 11.18 7.18
CA GLN A 347 0.55 9.76 6.96
C GLN A 347 -0.70 8.89 6.76
N ILE A 348 -1.87 9.41 7.13
CA ILE A 348 -3.15 8.75 6.86
C ILE A 348 -3.52 8.98 5.39
N PRO A 349 -4.02 7.95 4.68
CA PRO A 349 -4.52 8.09 3.31
C PRO A 349 -5.55 9.22 3.24
N GLN A 350 -5.58 10.00 2.15
CA GLN A 350 -6.58 11.08 1.98
C GLN A 350 -7.75 10.65 1.08
N VAL A 351 -7.56 9.56 0.33
CA VAL A 351 -8.57 8.90 -0.49
C VAL A 351 -8.47 7.40 -0.27
N THR A 352 -9.60 6.72 -0.16
CA THR A 352 -9.59 5.26 -0.06
C THR A 352 -9.35 4.62 -1.43
N SER A 353 -8.91 3.36 -1.47
CA SER A 353 -8.73 2.59 -2.72
C SER A 353 -10.02 2.47 -3.56
N ASP A 354 -11.20 2.66 -2.95
CA ASP A 354 -12.51 2.72 -3.60
C ASP A 354 -12.96 4.15 -3.97
N GLY A 355 -12.08 5.16 -3.88
CA GLY A 355 -12.35 6.53 -4.30
C GLY A 355 -13.21 7.35 -3.32
N LYS A 356 -13.49 6.83 -2.12
CA LYS A 356 -14.22 7.57 -1.07
C LYS A 356 -13.24 8.46 -0.30
N ARG A 357 -13.69 9.68 0.03
CA ARG A 357 -12.94 10.58 0.92
C ARG A 357 -12.92 10.02 2.34
N LEU A 358 -11.80 10.15 3.03
CA LEU A 358 -11.74 9.80 4.44
C LEU A 358 -12.65 10.69 5.29
N GLN A 359 -13.20 10.10 6.34
CA GLN A 359 -13.93 10.81 7.38
C GLN A 359 -12.98 11.05 8.55
N VAL A 360 -12.37 12.24 8.60
CA VAL A 360 -11.71 12.75 9.80
C VAL A 360 -12.81 13.36 10.68
N LYS A 361 -12.93 12.93 11.94
CA LYS A 361 -13.88 13.51 12.90
C LYS A 361 -13.14 14.12 14.08
N PHE A 362 -13.38 15.40 14.30
CA PHE A 362 -12.94 16.13 15.49
C PHE A 362 -14.08 16.15 16.49
N LEU A 363 -13.78 15.83 17.75
CA LEU A 363 -14.70 16.02 18.87
C LEU A 363 -14.08 17.07 19.79
N ILE A 364 -14.80 18.18 19.95
CA ILE A 364 -14.44 19.26 20.85
C ILE A 364 -15.37 19.14 22.05
N SER A 365 -14.80 19.09 23.25
CA SER A 365 -15.56 19.04 24.49
C SER A 365 -16.11 20.43 24.82
N CYS A 366 -17.31 20.45 25.40
CA CYS A 366 -18.08 21.59 25.88
C CYS A 366 -18.81 22.46 24.83
N VAL A 367 -20.14 22.22 24.79
CA VAL A 367 -21.20 23.02 24.17
C VAL A 367 -21.28 22.87 22.65
N LEU A 368 -22.27 22.07 22.21
CA LEU A 368 -22.60 21.73 20.82
C LEU A 368 -21.73 20.59 20.25
N THR A 369 -22.28 19.37 20.26
CA THR A 369 -21.81 18.26 19.42
C THR A 369 -21.99 18.63 17.96
N VAL A 370 -21.10 19.46 17.42
CA VAL A 370 -20.98 19.68 15.99
C VAL A 370 -20.06 18.60 15.47
N ILE A 371 -20.63 17.61 14.79
CA ILE A 371 -19.86 16.71 13.93
C ILE A 371 -19.35 17.56 12.77
N LEU A 372 -18.18 18.18 12.95
CA LEU A 372 -17.54 18.92 11.89
C LEU A 372 -16.80 17.89 11.01
N VAL A 373 -17.47 17.45 9.94
CA VAL A 373 -16.79 16.78 8.81
C VAL A 373 -16.02 17.88 8.09
N LEU A 374 -14.80 18.15 8.53
CA LEU A 374 -13.90 19.04 7.81
C LEU A 374 -13.40 18.31 6.56
N CYS A 375 -14.10 18.53 5.44
CA CYS A 375 -13.47 18.49 4.13
C CYS A 375 -12.52 19.69 4.07
N PHE A 376 -11.26 19.51 4.44
CA PHE A 376 -10.24 20.48 4.04
C PHE A 376 -10.02 20.38 2.52
N PRO A 377 -9.80 21.52 1.84
CA PRO A 377 -9.79 21.62 0.38
C PRO A 377 -8.71 20.79 -0.29
#